data_AF-A0A6L7Q3W3-F1
#
_entry.id   AF-A0A6L7Q3W3-F1
#
_cell.length_a   1.000
_cell.length_b   1.000
_cell.length_c   1.000
_cell.angle_alpha   90.00
_cell.angle_beta   90.00
_cell.angle_gamma   90.00
#
_symmetry.space_group_name_H-M   'P 1'
#
loop_
_entity.id
_entity.type
_entity.pdbx_description
1 polymer ?
#
loop_
_entity_poly.entity_id
_entity_poly.type
_entity_poly.pdbx_seq_one_letter_code
_entity_poly.pdbx_strand_id
1 'polypeptide(L)'
;MPPLPPTRQLIPMALAGLLATAIVAFIVVVLFMSWFSNPPFGWGNAPAQPIPFPHTVHAGPVEEGGHAIQCEFCHRNVTTGAAATVPAVEVCVICHKQVNGANAKADVAEPETLINIQRVLDKHADGRPIDWERVHRMPDHVRFVHEAHLRFLTQGEERTVTLPIGDEEPMQLPVPVQEACSVCHGDVASMTEVQPQDGQSLKMGTCLDCHRENDVSTDCTVCHK
;
A
#
# COMPACT_ATOMS: atom_id res chain seq x y z
N MET A 1 -35.34 -14.70 56.88
CA MET A 1 -35.21 -15.19 55.48
C MET A 1 -36.32 -14.55 54.67
N PRO A 2 -36.03 -13.79 53.61
CA PRO A 2 -37.07 -13.27 52.72
C PRO A 2 -37.77 -14.43 51.99
N PRO A 3 -39.11 -14.38 51.77
CA PRO A 3 -39.85 -15.42 51.09
C PRO A 3 -39.44 -15.54 49.62
N LEU A 4 -39.31 -16.77 49.12
CA LEU A 4 -38.99 -17.04 47.72
C LEU A 4 -40.13 -16.53 46.80
N PRO A 5 -39.80 -15.91 45.66
CA PRO A 5 -40.81 -15.39 44.74
C PRO A 5 -41.65 -16.52 44.13
N PRO A 6 -42.95 -16.31 43.88
CA PRO A 6 -43.84 -17.33 43.32
C PRO A 6 -43.41 -17.73 41.91
N THR A 7 -43.57 -19.02 41.55
CA THR A 7 -43.09 -19.63 40.29
C THR A 7 -43.51 -18.90 39.02
N ARG A 8 -44.63 -18.16 39.05
CA ARG A 8 -45.12 -17.31 37.94
C ARG A 8 -44.22 -16.10 37.63
N GLN A 9 -43.42 -15.63 38.60
CA GLN A 9 -42.48 -14.52 38.43
C GLN A 9 -41.07 -14.99 38.03
N LEU A 10 -40.76 -16.29 38.20
CA LEU A 10 -39.45 -16.84 37.83
C LEU A 10 -39.27 -16.96 36.31
N ILE A 11 -40.34 -17.34 35.58
CA ILE A 11 -40.33 -17.47 34.12
C ILE A 11 -40.01 -16.15 33.39
N PRO A 12 -40.67 -15.01 33.66
CA PRO A 12 -40.36 -13.76 32.98
C PRO A 12 -38.96 -13.23 33.35
N MET A 13 -38.48 -13.46 34.58
CA MET A 13 -37.11 -13.10 34.96
C MET A 13 -36.06 -13.96 34.24
N ALA A 14 -36.31 -15.26 34.07
CA ALA A 14 -35.43 -16.14 33.31
C ALA A 14 -35.39 -15.75 31.82
N LEU A 15 -36.55 -15.41 31.22
CA LEU A 15 -36.62 -14.93 29.84
C LEU A 15 -35.92 -13.58 29.66
N ALA A 16 -36.09 -12.64 30.59
CA ALA A 16 -35.39 -11.36 30.58
C ALA A 16 -33.86 -11.53 30.73
N GLY A 17 -33.42 -12.45 31.59
CA GLY A 17 -32.01 -12.80 31.73
C GLY A 17 -31.42 -13.42 30.47
N LEU A 18 -32.13 -14.35 29.82
CA LEU A 18 -31.70 -15.02 28.59
C LEU A 18 -31.66 -14.05 27.41
N LEU A 19 -32.62 -13.11 27.34
CA LEU A 19 -32.60 -12.03 26.37
C LEU A 19 -31.41 -11.09 26.59
N ALA A 20 -31.14 -10.70 27.85
CA ALA A 20 -29.99 -9.85 28.18
C ALA A 20 -28.65 -10.52 27.84
N THR A 21 -28.48 -11.82 28.15
CA THR A 21 -27.26 -12.55 27.79
C THR A 21 -27.11 -12.71 26.28
N ALA A 22 -28.20 -12.94 25.54
CA ALA A 22 -28.17 -13.00 24.08
C ALA A 22 -27.75 -11.65 23.46
N ILE A 23 -28.26 -10.53 23.99
CA ILE A 23 -27.87 -9.18 23.53
C ILE A 23 -26.40 -8.91 23.81
N VAL A 24 -25.92 -9.23 25.02
CA VAL A 24 -24.50 -9.05 25.37
C VAL A 24 -23.61 -9.93 24.50
N ALA A 25 -23.97 -11.20 24.28
CA ALA A 25 -23.22 -12.10 23.41
C ALA A 25 -23.16 -11.58 21.97
N PHE A 26 -24.27 -11.06 21.44
CA PHE A 26 -24.32 -10.45 20.12
C PHE A 26 -23.39 -9.23 20.02
N ILE A 27 -23.42 -8.34 21.02
CA ILE A 27 -22.53 -7.16 21.06
C ILE A 27 -21.06 -7.60 21.11
N VAL A 28 -20.71 -8.57 21.96
CA VAL A 28 -19.33 -9.09 22.06
C VAL A 28 -18.88 -9.69 20.73
N VAL A 29 -19.74 -10.47 20.06
CA VAL A 29 -19.44 -11.05 18.75
C VAL A 29 -19.26 -9.98 17.67
N VAL A 30 -20.09 -8.95 17.64
CA VAL A 30 -19.95 -7.82 16.70
C VAL A 30 -18.67 -7.03 16.97
N LEU A 31 -18.35 -6.73 18.23
CA LEU A 31 -17.12 -6.04 18.59
C LEU A 31 -15.88 -6.89 18.25
N PHE A 32 -15.94 -8.19 18.49
CA PHE A 32 -14.87 -9.12 18.12
C PHE A 32 -14.70 -9.17 16.60
N MET A 33 -15.77 -9.38 15.83
CA MET A 33 -15.67 -9.34 14.36
C MET A 33 -15.16 -8.00 13.84
N SER A 34 -15.68 -6.88 14.37
CA SER A 34 -15.22 -5.54 14.00
C SER A 34 -13.74 -5.33 14.31
N TRP A 35 -13.24 -5.88 15.43
CA TRP A 35 -11.83 -5.80 15.81
C TRP A 35 -10.90 -6.50 14.81
N PHE A 36 -11.32 -7.64 14.27
CA PHE A 36 -10.52 -8.39 13.28
C PHE A 36 -10.74 -7.94 11.84
N SER A 37 -11.91 -7.38 11.50
CA SER A 37 -12.20 -6.90 10.14
C SER A 37 -11.72 -5.48 9.87
N ASN A 38 -11.67 -4.61 10.88
CA ASN A 38 -11.16 -3.24 10.73
C ASN A 38 -10.35 -2.85 11.97
N PRO A 39 -9.10 -3.33 12.10
CA PRO A 39 -8.30 -3.15 13.29
C PRO A 39 -8.04 -1.65 13.55
N PRO A 40 -8.47 -1.10 14.70
CA PRO A 40 -8.42 0.34 14.99
C PRO A 40 -7.01 0.91 15.11
N PHE A 41 -5.97 0.08 14.99
CA PHE A 41 -4.56 0.46 15.10
C PHE A 41 -3.80 0.43 13.76
N GLY A 42 -4.49 0.33 12.62
CA GLY A 42 -3.86 0.40 11.30
C GLY A 42 -3.15 -0.89 10.86
N TRP A 43 -3.62 -2.05 11.36
CA TRP A 43 -3.02 -3.36 11.10
C TRP A 43 -3.62 -4.01 9.86
N GLY A 44 -3.46 -3.38 8.69
CA GLY A 44 -3.47 -4.17 7.45
C GLY A 44 -4.40 -3.75 6.32
N ASN A 45 -4.71 -2.47 6.11
CA ASN A 45 -5.21 -2.06 4.79
C ASN A 45 -4.57 -0.74 4.39
N ALA A 46 -4.05 -0.67 3.16
CA ALA A 46 -3.75 0.60 2.51
C ALA A 46 -4.99 1.50 2.52
N PRO A 47 -4.81 2.82 2.63
CA PRO A 47 -5.93 3.75 2.56
C PRO A 47 -6.61 3.63 1.20
N ALA A 48 -7.94 3.62 1.21
CA ALA A 48 -8.74 3.60 0.00
C ALA A 48 -8.35 4.77 -0.91
N GLN A 49 -8.04 4.48 -2.17
CA GLN A 49 -7.59 5.48 -3.14
C GLN A 49 -8.79 6.23 -3.76
N PRO A 50 -8.62 7.51 -4.13
CA PRO A 50 -9.69 8.31 -4.75
C PRO A 50 -10.15 7.75 -6.11
N ILE A 51 -9.21 7.17 -6.86
CA ILE A 51 -9.46 6.46 -8.12
C ILE A 51 -8.62 5.18 -8.06
N PRO A 52 -9.22 3.98 -8.18
CA PRO A 52 -8.47 2.73 -8.24
C PRO A 52 -7.46 2.73 -9.39
N PHE A 53 -6.22 2.35 -9.09
CA PHE A 53 -5.13 2.28 -10.07
C PHE A 53 -4.46 0.90 -10.02
N PRO A 54 -4.89 -0.03 -10.89
CA PRO A 54 -4.29 -1.36 -10.93
C PRO A 54 -2.91 -1.31 -11.58
N HIS A 55 -1.84 -1.61 -10.84
CA HIS A 55 -0.49 -1.67 -11.41
C HIS A 55 -0.32 -2.88 -12.32
N THR A 56 -1.12 -3.94 -12.13
CA THR A 56 -1.16 -5.15 -12.97
C THR A 56 -1.29 -4.86 -14.47
N VAL A 57 -2.15 -3.90 -14.85
CA VAL A 57 -2.32 -3.57 -16.28
C VAL A 57 -1.25 -2.60 -16.79
N HIS A 58 -0.59 -1.86 -15.90
CA HIS A 58 0.38 -0.83 -16.28
C HIS A 58 1.81 -1.38 -16.24
N ALA A 59 2.28 -1.77 -15.06
CA ALA A 59 3.62 -2.28 -14.81
C ALA A 59 3.71 -3.81 -14.86
N GLY A 60 2.57 -4.51 -14.81
CA GLY A 60 2.54 -5.96 -14.87
C GLY A 60 3.09 -6.53 -16.18
N PRO A 61 3.51 -7.81 -16.16
CA PRO A 61 4.12 -8.48 -17.30
C PRO A 61 3.15 -8.60 -18.49
N VAL A 62 3.70 -8.55 -19.71
CA VAL A 62 2.89 -8.57 -20.94
C VAL A 62 2.16 -9.90 -21.13
N GLU A 63 2.81 -10.99 -20.71
CA GLU A 63 2.28 -12.35 -20.69
C GLU A 63 1.01 -12.50 -19.82
N GLU A 64 0.87 -11.70 -18.78
CA GLU A 64 -0.31 -11.65 -17.90
C GLU A 64 -1.33 -10.58 -18.34
N GLY A 65 -1.09 -9.93 -19.48
CA GLY A 65 -1.95 -8.90 -20.03
C GLY A 65 -1.64 -7.47 -19.57
N GLY A 66 -0.53 -7.26 -18.86
CA GLY A 66 0.00 -5.93 -18.56
C GLY A 66 0.74 -5.28 -19.73
N HIS A 67 1.32 -4.11 -19.48
CA HIS A 67 2.03 -3.32 -20.48
C HIS A 67 3.53 -3.17 -20.21
N ALA A 68 4.05 -3.78 -19.13
CA ALA A 68 5.46 -3.72 -18.72
C ALA A 68 6.04 -2.29 -18.72
N ILE A 69 5.22 -1.30 -18.36
CA ILE A 69 5.65 0.09 -18.22
C ILE A 69 6.61 0.18 -17.04
N GLN A 70 7.80 0.76 -17.28
CA GLN A 70 8.82 0.90 -16.25
C GLN A 70 8.37 1.86 -15.14
N CYS A 71 8.74 1.58 -13.89
CA CYS A 71 8.36 2.37 -12.71
C CYS A 71 8.68 3.87 -12.86
N GLU A 72 9.86 4.19 -13.37
CA GLU A 72 10.34 5.57 -13.56
C GLU A 72 9.60 6.35 -14.64
N PHE A 73 8.78 5.69 -15.48
CA PHE A 73 7.95 6.40 -16.45
C PHE A 73 6.90 7.28 -15.76
N CYS A 74 6.27 6.73 -14.72
CA CYS A 74 5.29 7.41 -13.88
C CYS A 74 5.99 8.13 -12.71
N HIS A 75 6.92 7.46 -12.04
CA HIS A 75 7.67 7.99 -10.89
C HIS A 75 8.96 8.69 -11.33
N ARG A 76 8.83 9.71 -12.19
CA ARG A 76 9.93 10.29 -12.97
C ARG A 76 11.12 10.84 -12.17
N ASN A 77 10.85 11.32 -10.96
CA ASN A 77 11.88 11.91 -10.12
C ASN A 77 12.53 10.90 -9.16
N VAL A 78 12.14 9.63 -9.21
CA VAL A 78 12.62 8.62 -8.25
C VAL A 78 14.14 8.42 -8.31
N THR A 79 14.72 8.48 -9.51
CA THR A 79 16.16 8.24 -9.73
C THR A 79 17.06 9.45 -9.47
N THR A 80 16.47 10.65 -9.36
CA THR A 80 17.22 11.93 -9.32
C THR A 80 16.82 12.84 -8.15
N GLY A 81 15.73 12.53 -7.46
CA GLY A 81 15.17 13.34 -6.39
C GLY A 81 15.10 12.61 -5.06
N ALA A 82 14.72 13.37 -4.02
CA ALA A 82 14.50 12.79 -2.70
C ALA A 82 13.22 11.96 -2.61
N ALA A 83 12.22 12.24 -3.45
CA ALA A 83 10.93 11.57 -3.45
C ALA A 83 10.60 10.98 -4.82
N ALA A 84 9.99 9.80 -4.86
CA ALA A 84 9.48 9.18 -6.08
C ALA A 84 8.44 10.05 -6.81
N THR A 85 7.75 10.93 -6.08
CA THR A 85 6.60 11.75 -6.51
C THR A 85 5.47 10.93 -7.15
N VAL A 86 4.24 11.39 -7.03
CA VAL A 86 3.11 10.78 -7.74
C VAL A 86 2.93 11.54 -9.05
N PRO A 87 2.72 10.86 -10.20
CA PRO A 87 2.59 11.54 -11.49
C PRO A 87 1.45 12.55 -11.49
N ALA A 88 1.64 13.62 -12.26
CA ALA A 88 0.58 14.55 -12.59
C ALA A 88 -0.48 13.88 -13.49
N VAL A 89 -1.71 14.40 -13.49
CA VAL A 89 -2.85 13.81 -14.23
C VAL A 89 -2.57 13.77 -15.74
N GLU A 90 -1.74 14.70 -16.22
CA GLU A 90 -1.25 14.78 -17.60
C GLU A 90 -0.59 13.47 -18.06
N VAL A 91 0.13 12.77 -17.16
CA VAL A 91 0.79 11.49 -17.50
C VAL A 91 -0.25 10.43 -17.87
N CYS A 92 -1.37 10.38 -17.16
CA CYS A 92 -2.43 9.41 -17.39
C CYS A 92 -3.10 9.63 -18.77
N VAL A 93 -3.30 10.88 -19.16
CA VAL A 93 -4.01 11.19 -20.41
C VAL A 93 -3.15 11.06 -21.67
N ILE A 94 -1.83 10.83 -21.54
CA ILE A 94 -0.95 10.52 -22.68
C ILE A 94 -1.50 9.28 -23.41
N CYS A 95 -1.87 8.26 -22.65
CA CYS A 95 -2.44 7.03 -23.19
C CYS A 95 -3.97 7.05 -23.12
N HIS A 96 -4.59 7.46 -22.01
CA HIS A 96 -6.04 7.30 -21.82
C HIS A 96 -6.94 8.18 -22.70
N LYS A 97 -6.38 9.10 -23.48
CA LYS A 97 -7.10 9.76 -24.59
C LYS A 97 -7.33 8.84 -25.79
N GLN A 98 -6.45 7.85 -25.98
CA GLN A 98 -6.48 6.89 -27.11
C GLN A 98 -6.86 5.48 -26.64
N VAL A 99 -6.36 5.08 -25.47
CA VAL A 99 -6.63 3.83 -24.77
C VAL A 99 -7.73 4.08 -23.73
N ASN A 100 -8.97 4.15 -24.21
CA ASN A 100 -10.16 4.19 -23.37
C ASN A 100 -10.76 2.78 -23.24
N GLY A 101 -11.70 2.57 -22.32
CA GLY A 101 -12.27 1.23 -22.13
C GLY A 101 -13.14 0.72 -23.30
N ALA A 102 -13.23 1.45 -24.42
CA ALA A 102 -13.77 0.93 -25.68
C ALA A 102 -12.73 0.13 -26.50
N ASN A 103 -11.43 0.37 -26.26
CA ASN A 103 -10.29 -0.37 -26.85
C ASN A 103 -9.54 -1.22 -25.82
N ALA A 104 -9.98 -1.23 -24.56
CA ALA A 104 -9.49 -2.16 -23.54
C ALA A 104 -9.88 -3.59 -23.93
N LYS A 105 -9.02 -4.57 -23.63
CA LYS A 105 -9.35 -5.98 -23.88
C LYS A 105 -10.68 -6.32 -23.19
N ALA A 106 -11.47 -7.18 -23.83
CA ALA A 106 -12.85 -7.51 -23.43
C ALA A 106 -12.98 -8.16 -22.03
N ASP A 107 -11.87 -8.59 -21.44
CA ASP A 107 -11.72 -9.13 -20.08
C ASP A 107 -11.55 -8.04 -18.98
N VAL A 108 -11.33 -6.77 -19.35
CA VAL A 108 -11.25 -5.61 -18.43
C VAL A 108 -12.39 -4.60 -18.65
N ALA A 109 -13.38 -4.97 -19.48
CA ALA A 109 -14.56 -4.17 -19.79
C ALA A 109 -15.61 -4.19 -18.65
N GLU A 110 -15.16 -4.21 -17.40
CA GLU A 110 -16.03 -3.98 -16.26
C GLU A 110 -16.48 -2.50 -16.28
N PRO A 111 -17.78 -2.21 -16.08
CA PRO A 111 -18.30 -0.85 -16.09
C PRO A 111 -17.53 0.10 -15.16
N GLU A 112 -17.01 -0.41 -14.05
CA GLU A 112 -16.26 0.36 -13.06
C GLU A 112 -14.90 0.87 -13.59
N THR A 113 -14.19 0.09 -14.39
CA THR A 113 -12.90 0.50 -15.00
C THR A 113 -13.10 1.69 -15.93
N LEU A 114 -14.16 1.65 -16.74
CA LEU A 114 -14.55 2.75 -17.63
C LEU A 114 -14.84 4.03 -16.86
N ILE A 115 -15.57 3.92 -15.74
CA ILE A 115 -15.88 5.05 -14.86
C ILE A 115 -14.59 5.63 -14.26
N ASN A 116 -13.64 4.79 -13.86
CA ASN A 116 -12.38 5.24 -13.28
C ASN A 116 -11.51 5.99 -14.30
N ILE A 117 -11.42 5.50 -15.54
CA ILE A 117 -10.72 6.22 -16.62
C ILE A 117 -11.41 7.56 -16.90
N GLN A 118 -12.75 7.60 -16.92
CA GLN A 118 -13.47 8.85 -17.12
C GLN A 118 -13.20 9.86 -16.01
N ARG A 119 -13.14 9.43 -14.73
CA ARG A 119 -12.78 10.30 -13.61
C ARG A 119 -11.40 10.96 -13.78
N VAL A 120 -10.44 10.23 -14.35
CA VAL A 120 -9.10 10.77 -14.66
C VAL A 120 -9.18 11.82 -15.78
N LEU A 121 -9.94 11.53 -16.84
CA LEU A 121 -10.15 12.47 -17.95
C LEU A 121 -10.85 13.75 -17.48
N ASP A 122 -11.85 13.63 -16.61
CA ASP A 122 -12.58 14.76 -16.01
C ASP A 122 -11.64 15.62 -15.14
N LYS A 123 -10.81 14.98 -14.30
CA LYS A 123 -9.80 15.68 -13.48
C LYS A 123 -8.81 16.47 -14.34
N HIS A 124 -8.35 15.88 -15.43
CA HIS A 124 -7.50 16.58 -16.40
C HIS A 124 -8.23 17.75 -17.07
N ALA A 125 -9.50 17.57 -17.48
CA ALA A 125 -10.30 18.62 -18.11
C ALA A 125 -10.57 19.81 -17.16
N ASP A 126 -10.81 19.52 -15.88
CA ASP A 126 -10.99 20.52 -14.82
C ASP A 126 -9.67 21.21 -14.40
N GLY A 127 -8.51 20.71 -14.84
CA GLY A 127 -7.20 21.18 -14.39
C GLY A 127 -6.94 20.94 -12.90
N ARG A 128 -7.60 19.94 -12.29
CA ARG A 128 -7.46 19.62 -10.87
C ARG A 128 -6.64 18.34 -10.68
N PRO A 129 -5.71 18.31 -9.68
CA PRO A 129 -4.98 17.08 -9.37
C PRO A 129 -5.89 15.99 -8.79
N ILE A 130 -5.36 14.77 -8.79
CA ILE A 130 -5.92 13.64 -8.05
C ILE A 130 -5.30 13.66 -6.65
N ASP A 131 -6.14 13.70 -5.62
CA ASP A 131 -5.73 13.80 -4.22
C ASP A 131 -5.44 12.39 -3.67
N TRP A 132 -4.30 11.83 -4.06
CA TRP A 132 -3.88 10.48 -3.69
C TRP A 132 -3.65 10.32 -2.19
N GLU A 133 -4.11 9.20 -1.64
CA GLU A 133 -3.85 8.84 -0.24
C GLU A 133 -2.51 8.09 -0.13
N ARG A 134 -1.56 8.67 0.59
CA ARG A 134 -0.22 8.08 0.75
C ARG A 134 -0.29 6.77 1.52
N VAL A 135 0.17 5.69 0.89
CA VAL A 135 0.36 4.36 1.49
C VAL A 135 1.58 4.35 2.42
N HIS A 136 2.73 4.74 1.89
CA HIS A 136 3.98 4.84 2.65
C HIS A 136 4.10 6.22 3.30
N ARG A 137 4.10 6.28 4.63
CA ARG A 137 4.26 7.53 5.41
C ARG A 137 5.38 7.37 6.42
N MET A 138 6.36 8.26 6.34
CA MET A 138 7.37 8.47 7.40
C MET A 138 7.03 9.74 8.17
N PRO A 139 7.47 9.86 9.44
CA PRO A 139 7.32 11.10 10.19
C PRO A 139 8.03 12.28 9.50
N ASP A 140 7.49 13.49 9.62
CA ASP A 140 8.02 14.69 8.92
C ASP A 140 9.45 15.08 9.33
N HIS A 141 9.89 14.67 10.53
CA HIS A 141 11.25 14.88 11.04
C HIS A 141 12.23 13.79 10.55
N VAL A 142 11.79 12.88 9.67
CA VAL A 142 12.62 11.84 9.05
C VAL A 142 12.75 12.16 7.56
N ARG A 143 13.99 12.22 7.07
CA ARG A 143 14.31 12.41 5.67
C ARG A 143 14.77 11.09 5.06
N PHE A 144 14.13 10.73 3.95
CA PHE A 144 14.56 9.66 3.06
C PHE A 144 14.83 10.25 1.67
N VAL A 145 15.87 9.77 0.98
CA VAL A 145 16.28 10.28 -0.34
C VAL A 145 16.32 9.13 -1.34
N HIS A 146 15.31 9.04 -2.21
CA HIS A 146 15.20 7.93 -3.18
C HIS A 146 16.44 7.81 -4.08
N GLU A 147 16.94 8.91 -4.64
CA GLU A 147 18.14 8.92 -5.49
C GLU A 147 19.34 8.23 -4.82
N ALA A 148 19.62 8.54 -3.55
CA ALA A 148 20.75 7.97 -2.85
C ALA A 148 20.62 6.45 -2.67
N HIS A 149 19.42 5.98 -2.33
CA HIS A 149 19.14 4.56 -2.12
C HIS A 149 19.11 3.79 -3.44
N LEU A 150 18.53 4.37 -4.51
CA LEU A 150 18.56 3.75 -5.83
C LEU A 150 19.98 3.67 -6.39
N ARG A 151 20.80 4.70 -6.23
CA ARG A 151 22.21 4.66 -6.66
C ARG A 151 22.98 3.54 -5.96
N PHE A 152 22.73 3.30 -4.67
CA PHE A 152 23.35 2.20 -3.94
C PHE A 152 23.03 0.82 -4.55
N LEU A 153 21.80 0.62 -5.01
CA LEU A 153 21.35 -0.66 -5.60
C LEU A 153 21.71 -0.81 -7.09
N THR A 154 21.74 0.30 -7.83
CA THR A 154 21.84 0.28 -9.30
C THR A 154 23.21 0.65 -9.85
N GLN A 155 24.16 1.05 -8.99
CA GLN A 155 25.49 1.51 -9.38
C GLN A 155 26.57 0.93 -8.47
N GLY A 156 27.83 1.00 -8.93
CA GLY A 156 29.01 0.57 -8.19
C GLY A 156 29.65 -0.70 -8.73
N GLU A 157 30.58 -1.25 -7.97
CA GLU A 157 31.24 -2.52 -8.26
C GLU A 157 30.36 -3.71 -7.88
N GLU A 158 30.59 -4.86 -8.51
CA GLU A 158 29.85 -6.08 -8.22
C GLU A 158 30.06 -6.50 -6.76
N ARG A 159 28.95 -6.67 -6.03
CA ARG A 159 28.97 -7.03 -4.63
C ARG A 159 27.70 -7.76 -4.24
N THR A 160 27.81 -8.64 -3.25
CA THR A 160 26.67 -9.31 -2.65
C THR A 160 26.25 -8.56 -1.40
N VAL A 161 24.96 -8.23 -1.31
CA VAL A 161 24.36 -7.62 -0.12
C VAL A 161 23.28 -8.53 0.45
N THR A 162 23.10 -8.46 1.75
CA THR A 162 21.90 -8.98 2.42
C THR A 162 21.09 -7.77 2.85
N LEU A 163 19.77 -7.85 2.67
CA LEU A 163 18.84 -6.78 2.97
C LEU A 163 17.88 -7.31 4.04
N PRO A 164 17.71 -6.62 5.18
CA PRO A 164 16.79 -7.02 6.24
C PRO A 164 15.33 -6.67 5.89
N ILE A 165 14.99 -6.71 4.60
CA ILE A 165 13.72 -6.29 4.00
C ILE A 165 13.33 -7.36 2.97
N GLY A 166 12.21 -8.05 3.19
CA GLY A 166 11.75 -9.15 2.33
C GLY A 166 12.28 -10.51 2.78
N ASP A 167 12.72 -11.34 1.82
CA ASP A 167 13.06 -12.75 2.04
C ASP A 167 14.46 -12.98 2.65
N GLU A 168 15.19 -11.91 2.98
CA GLU A 168 16.56 -11.93 3.56
C GLU A 168 17.61 -12.71 2.72
N GLU A 169 17.29 -13.03 1.47
CA GLU A 169 18.18 -13.73 0.54
C GLU A 169 19.30 -12.79 0.02
N PRO A 170 20.55 -13.28 -0.13
CA PRO A 170 21.64 -12.49 -0.68
C PRO A 170 21.37 -12.05 -2.12
N MET A 171 21.45 -10.74 -2.38
CA MET A 171 21.26 -10.12 -3.69
C MET A 171 22.60 -9.67 -4.28
N GLN A 172 22.80 -9.90 -5.57
CA GLN A 172 23.95 -9.37 -6.32
C GLN A 172 23.63 -7.99 -6.88
N LEU A 173 24.48 -7.02 -6.61
CA LEU A 173 24.38 -5.66 -7.14
C LEU A 173 25.49 -5.45 -8.20
N PRO A 174 25.30 -4.53 -9.17
CA PRO A 174 24.13 -3.67 -9.35
C PRO A 174 22.92 -4.37 -10.00
N VAL A 175 21.71 -4.00 -9.59
CA VAL A 175 20.44 -4.46 -10.20
C VAL A 175 19.83 -3.38 -11.10
N PRO A 176 19.00 -3.75 -12.10
CA PRO A 176 18.19 -2.79 -12.85
C PRO A 176 17.25 -1.98 -11.94
N VAL A 177 16.87 -0.77 -12.38
CA VAL A 177 15.97 0.13 -11.62
C VAL A 177 14.64 -0.54 -11.26
N GLN A 178 14.07 -1.29 -12.20
CA GLN A 178 12.81 -2.00 -12.01
C GLN A 178 12.88 -3.01 -10.83
N GLU A 179 13.99 -3.74 -10.72
CA GLU A 179 14.25 -4.70 -9.63
C GLU A 179 14.65 -4.00 -8.32
N ALA A 180 15.37 -2.88 -8.41
CA ALA A 180 15.71 -2.07 -7.24
C ALA A 180 14.45 -1.51 -6.53
N CYS A 181 13.35 -1.27 -7.28
CA CYS A 181 12.09 -0.83 -6.69
C CYS A 181 11.45 -1.91 -5.83
N SER A 182 11.49 -3.17 -6.27
CA SER A 182 10.87 -4.30 -5.56
C SER A 182 11.59 -4.70 -4.29
N VAL A 183 12.86 -4.30 -4.12
CA VAL A 183 13.59 -4.44 -2.86
C VAL A 183 12.84 -3.79 -1.69
N CYS A 184 12.24 -2.63 -1.93
CA CYS A 184 11.56 -1.85 -0.90
C CYS A 184 10.05 -1.82 -1.06
N HIS A 185 9.49 -2.02 -2.25
CA HIS A 185 8.03 -1.92 -2.43
C HIS A 185 7.37 -3.27 -2.64
N GLY A 186 8.13 -4.36 -2.61
CA GLY A 186 7.67 -5.69 -3.02
C GLY A 186 7.28 -5.73 -4.50
N ASP A 187 6.53 -6.75 -4.87
CA ASP A 187 6.03 -6.90 -6.24
C ASP A 187 4.82 -5.99 -6.51
N VAL A 188 5.07 -4.69 -6.66
CA VAL A 188 4.03 -3.71 -6.99
C VAL A 188 3.40 -4.00 -8.36
N ALA A 189 4.14 -4.62 -9.28
CA ALA A 189 3.66 -4.90 -10.62
C ALA A 189 2.47 -5.86 -10.61
N SER A 190 2.35 -6.73 -9.60
CA SER A 190 1.20 -7.62 -9.41
C SER A 190 0.08 -7.03 -8.52
N MET A 191 0.22 -5.79 -8.04
CA MET A 191 -0.77 -5.17 -7.14
C MET A 191 -1.89 -4.46 -7.91
N THR A 192 -3.14 -4.82 -7.63
CA THR A 192 -4.32 -4.04 -8.06
C THR A 192 -4.56 -2.81 -7.20
N GLU A 193 -4.14 -2.88 -5.93
CA GLU A 193 -4.09 -1.77 -4.99
C GLU A 193 -2.77 -1.85 -4.23
N VAL A 194 -2.04 -0.73 -4.17
CA VAL A 194 -0.72 -0.70 -3.53
C VAL A 194 -0.88 -0.93 -2.04
N GLN A 195 -0.18 -1.94 -1.53
CA GLN A 195 -0.05 -2.21 -0.11
C GLN A 195 1.40 -1.96 0.33
N PRO A 196 1.64 -1.63 1.61
CA PRO A 196 2.98 -1.70 2.18
C PRO A 196 3.52 -3.13 2.06
N GLN A 197 4.81 -3.29 1.80
CA GLN A 197 5.45 -4.61 1.82
C GLN A 197 5.43 -5.18 3.24
N ASP A 198 5.04 -6.45 3.37
CA ASP A 198 5.05 -7.16 4.65
C ASP A 198 6.47 -7.15 5.26
N GLY A 199 6.56 -6.89 6.57
CA GLY A 199 7.84 -6.76 7.27
C GLY A 199 8.55 -5.42 7.06
N GLN A 200 8.23 -4.67 6.00
CA GLN A 200 8.77 -3.34 5.79
C GLN A 200 7.97 -2.28 6.55
N SER A 201 8.17 -2.25 7.86
CA SER A 201 7.79 -1.07 8.62
C SER A 201 8.82 0.01 8.30
N LEU A 202 8.46 1.13 7.66
CA LEU A 202 9.33 2.32 7.48
C LEU A 202 9.65 3.01 8.83
N LYS A 203 10.07 2.20 9.80
CA LYS A 203 10.47 2.53 11.15
C LYS A 203 11.99 2.60 11.18
N MET A 204 12.49 3.27 12.21
CA MET A 204 13.91 3.45 12.46
C MET A 204 14.73 2.15 12.38
N GLY A 205 14.22 1.03 12.92
CA GLY A 205 14.92 -0.26 12.94
C GLY A 205 15.33 -0.71 11.54
N THR A 206 14.37 -0.78 10.62
CA THR A 206 14.60 -1.19 9.22
C THR A 206 15.66 -0.35 8.52
N CYS A 207 15.65 0.98 8.73
CA CYS A 207 16.67 1.86 8.17
C CYS A 207 18.06 1.59 8.78
N LEU A 208 18.14 1.48 10.11
CA LEU A 208 19.40 1.28 10.82
C LEU A 208 20.01 -0.09 10.55
N ASP A 209 19.20 -1.13 10.47
CA ASP A 209 19.69 -2.50 10.27
C ASP A 209 20.31 -2.63 8.87
N CYS A 210 19.62 -2.13 7.84
CA CYS A 210 20.17 -2.08 6.48
C CYS A 210 21.46 -1.24 6.42
N HIS A 211 21.49 -0.08 7.09
CA HIS A 211 22.69 0.77 7.10
C HIS A 211 23.87 0.11 7.83
N ARG A 212 23.64 -0.59 8.95
CA ARG A 212 24.69 -1.31 9.70
C ARG A 212 25.27 -2.48 8.91
N GLU A 213 24.40 -3.27 8.27
CA GLU A 213 24.83 -4.44 7.49
C GLU A 213 25.63 -4.07 6.25
N ASN A 214 25.44 -2.84 5.74
CA ASN A 214 26.07 -2.36 4.51
C ASN A 214 27.09 -1.22 4.74
N ASP A 215 27.52 -1.01 5.99
CA ASP A 215 28.52 -0.01 6.39
C ASP A 215 28.18 1.43 5.90
N VAL A 216 26.89 1.78 5.94
CA VAL A 216 26.37 3.12 5.63
C VAL A 216 26.18 3.91 6.93
N SER A 217 26.34 5.23 6.88
CA SER A 217 26.22 6.10 8.05
C SER A 217 24.88 5.90 8.78
N THR A 218 24.95 5.70 10.09
CA THR A 218 23.81 5.61 11.01
C THR A 218 23.68 6.85 11.90
N ASP A 219 24.39 7.94 11.54
CA ASP A 219 24.34 9.18 12.29
C ASP A 219 22.94 9.80 12.27
N CYS A 220 22.49 10.31 13.41
CA CYS A 220 21.14 10.83 13.56
C CYS A 220 20.84 11.97 12.57
N THR A 221 21.82 12.81 12.22
CA THR A 221 21.65 13.97 11.34
C THR A 221 21.50 13.60 9.86
N VAL A 222 21.85 12.36 9.49
CA VAL A 222 21.62 11.84 8.14
C VAL A 222 20.13 11.60 7.90
N CYS A 223 19.42 11.12 8.93
CA CYS A 223 18.01 10.75 8.86
C CYS A 223 17.08 11.82 9.43
N HIS A 224 17.53 12.63 10.38
CA HIS A 224 16.70 13.60 11.10
C HIS A 224 17.08 15.05 10.87
N LYS A 225 16.05 15.90 10.75
CA LYS A 225 16.17 17.36 10.69
C LYS A 225 15.14 18.03 11.59
#